data_AF-A0A7Y2J819-F1
#
_entry.id   AF-A0A7Y2J819-F1
#
_cell.length_a   1.000
_cell.length_b   1.000
_cell.length_c   1.000
_cell.angle_alpha   90.00
_cell.angle_beta   90.00
_cell.angle_gamma   90.00
#
_symmetry.space_group_name_H-M   'P 1'
#
loop_
_entity.id
_entity.type
_entity.pdbx_description
1 polymer ?
#
loop_
_entity_poly.entity_id
_entity_poly.type
_entity_poly.pdbx_seq_one_letter_code
_entity_poly.pdbx_strand_id
1 'polypeptide(L)'
;MQAQEAQQYFKPLKYRNIGPFRGGRSVSASGVIGDQLTYYMGTTGGGLWKTEDAGQRWNNISDGFFKTGSVGAVAVSESNPNIVFVGMG
;
A
#
# COMPACT_ATOMS: atom_id res chain seq x y z
N MET A 1 -20.34 -18.90 -21.33
CA MET A 1 -19.48 -17.72 -21.50
C MET A 1 -18.05 -18.19 -21.32
N GLN A 2 -17.20 -18.01 -22.33
CA GLN A 2 -15.80 -18.39 -22.23
C GLN A 2 -15.04 -17.36 -21.37
N ALA A 3 -14.00 -17.79 -20.65
CA ALA A 3 -13.27 -16.92 -19.72
C ALA A 3 -12.69 -15.66 -20.41
N GLN A 4 -12.33 -15.77 -21.69
CA GLN A 4 -11.83 -14.67 -22.53
C GLN A 4 -12.85 -13.53 -22.70
N GLU A 5 -14.15 -13.85 -22.81
CA GLU A 5 -15.23 -12.89 -23.08
C GLU A 5 -15.51 -12.01 -21.85
N ALA A 6 -15.56 -12.63 -20.67
CA ALA A 6 -15.78 -11.93 -19.41
C ALA A 6 -14.68 -10.90 -19.13
N GLN A 7 -13.43 -11.23 -19.46
CA GLN A 7 -12.29 -10.35 -19.21
C GLN A 7 -12.28 -9.09 -20.10
N GLN A 8 -12.81 -9.18 -21.33
CA GLN A 8 -13.05 -7.99 -22.16
C GLN A 8 -14.23 -7.16 -21.65
N TYR A 9 -15.34 -7.81 -21.26
CA TYR A 9 -16.54 -7.15 -20.75
C TYR A 9 -16.27 -6.32 -19.48
N PHE A 10 -15.45 -6.83 -18.56
CA PHE A 10 -15.12 -6.13 -17.31
C PHE A 10 -13.91 -5.18 -17.40
N LYS A 11 -13.23 -5.10 -18.55
CA LYS A 11 -12.07 -4.21 -18.75
C LYS A 11 -12.29 -2.72 -18.42
N PRO A 12 -13.46 -2.09 -18.63
CA PRO A 12 -13.68 -0.69 -18.22
C PRO A 12 -14.02 -0.52 -16.73
N LEU A 13 -14.25 -1.59 -15.96
CA LEU A 13 -14.54 -1.49 -14.54
C LEU A 13 -13.29 -1.12 -13.76
N LYS A 14 -13.45 -0.20 -12.80
CA LYS A 14 -12.42 0.16 -11.84
C LYS A 14 -12.74 -0.48 -10.49
N TYR A 15 -11.77 -1.18 -9.91
CA TYR A 15 -11.85 -1.57 -8.52
C TYR A 15 -11.91 -0.32 -7.62
N ARG A 16 -12.74 -0.39 -6.59
CA ARG A 16 -12.82 0.62 -5.54
C ARG A 16 -12.89 -0.07 -4.19
N ASN A 17 -12.30 0.55 -3.17
CA ASN A 17 -12.53 0.11 -1.81
C ASN A 17 -14.02 0.32 -1.43
N ILE A 18 -14.60 -0.64 -0.73
CA ILE A 18 -16.00 -0.59 -0.23
C ILE A 18 -16.09 -0.28 1.27
N GLY A 19 -14.95 -0.03 1.91
CA GLY A 19 -14.81 0.11 3.35
C GLY A 19 -14.39 -1.20 4.05
N PRO A 20 -13.90 -1.11 5.30
CA PRO A 20 -13.56 0.12 6.00
C PRO A 20 -12.32 0.81 5.42
N PHE A 21 -12.33 2.15 5.32
CA PHE A 21 -11.25 2.94 4.70
C PHE A 21 -9.94 2.97 5.51
N ARG A 22 -10.00 2.59 6.79
CA ARG A 22 -8.85 2.11 7.57
C ARG A 22 -9.29 0.80 8.21
N GLY A 23 -8.59 -0.28 7.96
CA GLY A 23 -8.89 -1.60 8.53
C GLY A 23 -7.90 -2.65 8.06
N GLY A 24 -7.96 -3.84 8.67
CA GLY A 24 -6.94 -4.87 8.51
C GLY A 24 -5.81 -4.75 9.53
N ARG A 25 -4.85 -5.68 9.47
CA ARG A 25 -3.74 -5.76 10.43
C ARG A 25 -2.48 -5.11 9.87
N SER A 26 -2.00 -4.07 10.55
CA SER A 26 -0.63 -3.56 10.38
C SER A 26 0.35 -4.38 11.21
N VAL A 27 1.58 -4.53 10.71
CA VAL A 27 2.69 -5.16 11.46
C VAL A 27 3.97 -4.33 11.45
N SER A 28 4.06 -3.29 10.61
CA SER A 28 5.19 -2.37 10.56
C SER A 28 4.74 -0.96 10.18
N ALA A 29 5.45 0.04 10.67
CA ALA A 29 5.29 1.44 10.28
C ALA A 29 6.64 2.16 10.31
N SER A 30 6.82 3.16 9.45
CA SER A 30 8.04 3.95 9.35
C SER A 30 7.69 5.40 9.01
N GLY A 31 8.28 6.36 9.72
CA GLY A 31 8.14 7.80 9.44
C GLY A 31 9.27 8.32 8.55
N VAL A 32 9.13 9.55 8.08
CA VAL A 32 10.15 10.22 7.26
C VAL A 32 10.94 11.23 8.08
N ILE A 33 12.28 11.20 7.99
CA ILE A 33 13.12 12.22 8.62
C ILE A 33 12.93 13.55 7.89
N GLY A 34 12.63 14.60 8.65
CA GLY A 34 12.37 15.95 8.12
C GLY A 34 10.93 16.20 7.65
N ASP A 35 10.07 15.18 7.62
CA ASP A 35 8.65 15.31 7.27
C ASP A 35 7.77 14.58 8.29
N GLN A 36 7.13 15.36 9.16
CA GLN A 36 6.28 14.86 10.23
C GLN A 36 4.83 14.54 9.79
N LEU A 37 4.51 14.71 8.50
CA LEU A 37 3.20 14.35 7.94
C LEU A 37 3.26 13.03 7.15
N THR A 38 4.42 12.67 6.60
CA THR A 38 4.59 11.45 5.82
C THR A 38 4.95 10.23 6.67
N TYR A 39 4.14 9.18 6.55
CA TYR A 39 4.39 7.87 7.14
C TYR A 39 4.04 6.74 6.16
N TYR A 40 4.65 5.59 6.37
CA TYR A 40 4.39 4.35 5.65
C TYR A 40 3.95 3.26 6.62
N MET A 41 3.06 2.36 6.20
CA MET A 41 2.69 1.15 6.97
C MET A 41 2.68 -0.11 6.09
N GLY A 42 3.21 -1.19 6.65
CA GLY A 42 3.13 -2.54 6.08
C GLY A 42 2.00 -3.34 6.70
N THR A 43 1.21 -4.02 5.86
CA THR A 43 0.03 -4.77 6.29
C THR A 43 0.14 -6.26 6.00
N THR A 44 -0.56 -7.09 6.78
CA THR A 44 -0.72 -8.52 6.48
C THR A 44 -1.76 -8.72 5.37
N GLY A 45 -1.31 -8.74 4.12
CA GLY A 45 -2.14 -9.07 2.96
C GLY A 45 -2.74 -7.89 2.19
N GLY A 46 -2.57 -6.65 2.68
CA GLY A 46 -3.08 -5.43 2.04
C GLY A 46 -2.01 -4.56 1.35
N GLY A 47 -0.75 -4.97 1.34
CA GLY A 47 0.37 -4.25 0.72
C GLY A 47 0.99 -3.15 1.59
N LEU A 48 1.64 -2.20 0.92
CA LEU A 48 2.29 -1.01 1.50
C LEU A 48 1.41 0.21 1.27
N TRP A 49 1.18 0.97 2.34
CA TRP A 49 0.38 2.19 2.31
C TRP A 49 1.21 3.40 2.76
N LYS A 50 0.91 4.57 2.17
CA LYS A 50 1.48 5.87 2.50
C LYS A 50 0.39 6.83 3.01
N THR A 51 0.71 7.63 4.01
CA THR A 51 -0.02 8.85 4.37
C THR A 51 0.90 10.06 4.17
N GLU A 52 0.32 11.21 3.87
CA GLU A 52 0.98 12.52 3.73
C GLU A 52 0.25 13.60 4.57
N ASP A 53 -0.65 13.16 5.46
CA ASP A 53 -1.49 13.99 6.32
C ASP A 53 -1.56 13.41 7.75
N ALA A 54 -0.42 12.91 8.25
CA ALA A 54 -0.24 12.37 9.60
C ALA A 54 -1.20 11.23 9.97
N GLY A 55 -1.54 10.38 9.00
CA GLY A 55 -2.42 9.22 9.18
C GLY A 55 -3.91 9.54 9.00
N GLN A 56 -4.27 10.76 8.61
CA GLN A 56 -5.65 11.16 8.36
C GLN A 56 -6.26 10.50 7.11
N ARG A 57 -5.42 10.16 6.13
CA ARG A 57 -5.72 9.35 4.94
C ARG A 57 -4.55 8.42 4.63
N TRP A 58 -4.86 7.25 4.09
CA TRP A 58 -3.88 6.26 3.65
C TRP A 58 -4.16 5.86 2.21
N ASN A 59 -3.13 5.85 1.38
CA ASN A 59 -3.17 5.43 -0.02
C ASN A 59 -2.29 4.19 -0.21
N ASN A 60 -2.79 3.16 -0.88
CA ASN A 60 -1.98 2.01 -1.29
C ASN A 60 -1.00 2.47 -2.39
N ILE A 61 0.28 2.15 -2.23
CA ILE A 61 1.35 2.48 -3.18
C ILE A 61 2.06 1.23 -3.75
N SER A 62 1.56 0.04 -3.43
CA SER A 62 2.09 -1.26 -3.86
C SER A 62 1.32 -1.93 -4.99
N ASP A 63 0.05 -1.55 -5.20
CA ASP A 63 -0.82 -2.14 -6.22
C ASP A 63 -0.21 -1.98 -7.63
N GLY A 64 -0.17 -3.08 -8.38
CA GLY A 64 0.46 -3.14 -9.70
C GLY A 64 1.98 -3.39 -9.68
N PHE A 65 2.64 -3.26 -8.53
CA PHE A 65 4.08 -3.51 -8.38
C PHE A 65 4.39 -4.80 -7.62
N PHE A 66 3.71 -5.03 -6.49
CA PHE A 66 4.00 -6.18 -5.63
C PHE A 66 3.26 -7.45 -6.09
N LYS A 67 3.93 -8.60 -6.01
CA LYS A 67 3.36 -9.92 -6.35
C LYS A 67 2.65 -10.61 -5.17
N THR A 68 2.84 -10.08 -3.96
CA THR A 68 2.19 -10.52 -2.71
C THR A 68 1.81 -9.30 -1.89
N GLY A 69 0.69 -9.36 -1.17
CA GLY A 69 0.20 -8.27 -0.32
C GLY A 69 0.77 -8.27 1.10
N SER A 70 1.66 -9.20 1.46
CA SER A 70 2.13 -9.34 2.84
C SER A 70 3.45 -8.60 3.07
N VAL A 71 3.41 -7.54 3.88
CA VAL A 71 4.54 -6.64 4.18
C VAL A 71 4.86 -6.70 5.67
N GLY A 72 5.97 -7.34 6.01
CA GLY A 72 6.43 -7.54 7.38
C GLY A 72 7.28 -6.40 7.93
N ALA A 73 8.03 -5.69 7.08
CA ALA A 73 8.91 -4.59 7.49
C ALA A 73 8.91 -3.44 6.47
N VAL A 74 9.11 -2.21 6.95
CA VAL A 74 9.26 -1.00 6.14
C VAL A 74 10.32 -0.11 6.77
N ALA A 75 11.25 0.42 5.97
CA ALA A 75 12.26 1.38 6.42
C ALA A 75 12.50 2.45 5.35
N VAL A 76 12.38 3.73 5.74
CA VAL A 76 12.78 4.86 4.89
C VAL A 76 14.28 5.10 5.03
N SER A 77 14.98 5.42 3.95
CA SER A 77 16.40 5.79 4.01
C SER A 77 16.59 7.16 4.65
N GLU A 78 17.40 7.22 5.71
CA GLU A 78 17.71 8.46 6.44
C GLU A 78 18.47 9.49 5.57
N SER A 79 19.34 9.02 4.68
CA SER A 79 20.14 9.88 3.79
C SER A 79 19.42 10.31 2.52
N ASN A 80 18.36 9.59 2.11
CA ASN A 80 17.49 9.98 1.00
C ASN A 80 16.05 9.49 1.22
N PRO A 81 15.18 10.33 1.81
CA PRO A 81 13.76 10.04 2.06
C PRO A 81 12.93 9.50 0.88
N ASN A 82 13.39 9.65 -0.36
CA ASN A 82 12.73 9.11 -1.55
C ASN A 82 12.95 7.60 -1.73
N ILE A 83 13.86 6.99 -0.97
CA ILE A 83 14.17 5.55 -1.02
C ILE A 83 13.49 4.86 0.18
N VAL A 84 12.63 3.89 -0.11
CA VAL A 84 11.92 3.08 0.88
C VAL A 84 12.23 1.60 0.64
N PHE A 85 12.72 0.92 1.67
CA PHE A 85 12.95 -0.51 1.69
C PHE A 85 11.76 -1.24 2.30
N VAL A 86 11.39 -2.38 1.72
CA VAL A 86 10.17 -3.12 2.06
C VAL A 86 10.50 -4.60 2.21
N GLY A 87 10.33 -5.13 3.42
CA GLY A 87 10.45 -6.55 3.73
C GLY A 87 9.13 -7.26 3.50
N MET A 88 9.07 -8.09 2.46
CA MET A 88 7.91 -8.93 2.13
C MET A 88 7.90 -10.23 2.96
N GLY A 89 6.73 -10.82 3.17
CA GLY A 89 6.56 -12.12 3.85
C GLY A 89 5.14 -12.65 3.78
#